data_AF-A0ABD1UQL9-F1
#
_entry.id   AF-A0ABD1UQL9-F1
#
_cell.length_a   1.000
_cell.length_b   1.000
_cell.length_c   1.000
_cell.angle_alpha   90.00
_cell.angle_beta   90.00
_cell.angle_gamma   90.00
#
_symmetry.space_group_name_H-M   'P 1'
#
loop_
_entity.id
_entity.type
_entity.pdbx_description
1 polymer ?
#
loop_
_entity_poly.entity_id
_entity_poly.type
_entity_poly.pdbx_seq_one_letter_code
_entity_poly.pdbx_strand_id
1 'polypeptide(L)'
;MMMHWDILSQDGPIQQMFHVSKDLDFGNSISLLCTNDASVLMLQETCTDDFESLVIHAAVDLVGMDVVMSGGDSTFLPFLQSGFTIVPNLFRDSDKLNYNERGSGGSLLTIGFYILGEYRPS
;
A
#
# COMPACT_ATOMS: atom_id res chain seq x y z
N MET A 1 15.21 -1.66 -4.36
CA MET A 1 15.15 -3.11 -4.58
C MET A 1 14.02 -3.66 -3.72
N MET A 2 12.79 -3.68 -4.25
CA MET A 2 11.58 -4.14 -3.55
C MET A 2 11.17 -5.50 -4.14
N MET A 3 11.85 -6.60 -3.79
CA MET A 3 11.66 -7.89 -4.49
C MET A 3 11.26 -9.06 -3.58
N HIS A 4 10.70 -8.83 -2.40
CA HIS A 4 10.36 -9.99 -1.55
C HIS A 4 9.16 -9.85 -0.60
N TRP A 5 8.46 -8.71 -0.56
CA TRP A 5 7.47 -8.50 0.50
C TRP A 5 6.02 -8.80 0.12
N ASP A 6 5.72 -9.07 -1.15
CA ASP A 6 4.36 -9.35 -1.58
C ASP A 6 4.26 -10.78 -2.16
N ILE A 7 3.22 -11.51 -1.75
CA ILE A 7 2.92 -12.88 -2.20
C ILE A 7 2.70 -12.93 -3.72
N LEU A 8 2.40 -11.77 -4.30
CA LEU A 8 2.17 -11.55 -5.73
C LEU A 8 3.46 -11.40 -6.55
N SER A 9 4.61 -11.13 -5.93
CA SER A 9 5.87 -10.88 -6.64
C SER A 9 6.60 -12.16 -7.06
N GLN A 10 5.87 -13.24 -7.39
CA GLN A 10 6.46 -14.55 -7.73
C GLN A 10 7.54 -14.38 -8.83
N ASP A 11 8.79 -14.45 -8.40
CA ASP A 11 10.02 -14.56 -9.21
C ASP A 11 10.41 -13.45 -10.20
N GLY A 12 10.12 -12.17 -9.94
CA GLY A 12 10.67 -11.10 -10.79
C GLY A 12 10.70 -9.68 -10.24
N PRO A 13 11.55 -8.80 -10.80
CA PRO A 13 11.46 -7.36 -10.59
C PRO A 13 10.04 -6.83 -10.75
N ILE A 14 9.63 -5.99 -9.81
CA ILE A 14 8.44 -5.16 -9.97
C ILE A 14 8.85 -3.91 -10.73
N GLN A 15 8.22 -3.67 -11.87
CA GLN A 15 8.40 -2.47 -12.69
C GLN A 15 7.26 -1.48 -12.44
N GLN A 16 7.62 -0.22 -12.17
CA GLN A 16 6.65 0.86 -12.09
C GLN A 16 6.26 1.30 -13.52
N MET A 17 5.00 1.12 -13.87
CA MET A 17 4.45 1.50 -15.18
C MET A 17 3.94 2.93 -15.18
N PHE A 18 3.33 3.34 -14.07
CA PHE A 18 2.67 4.63 -13.95
C PHE A 18 2.83 5.19 -12.53
N HIS A 19 2.88 6.51 -12.42
CA HIS A 19 2.99 7.20 -11.15
C HIS A 19 2.36 8.58 -11.25
N VAL A 20 1.45 8.85 -10.32
CA VAL A 20 0.80 10.15 -10.16
C VAL A 20 1.05 10.61 -8.73
N SER A 21 1.81 11.69 -8.61
CA SER A 21 1.94 12.41 -7.35
C SER A 21 0.65 13.19 -7.09
N LYS A 22 0.17 13.17 -5.84
CA LYS A 22 -0.91 14.07 -5.42
C LYS A 22 -0.24 15.39 -5.04
N ASP A 23 -0.31 16.38 -5.93
CA ASP A 23 0.37 17.68 -5.77
C ASP A 23 -0.07 18.40 -4.49
N LEU A 24 0.67 18.17 -3.40
CA LEU A 24 0.88 19.04 -2.23
C LEU A 24 1.84 18.40 -1.21
N ASP A 25 1.91 17.05 -1.14
CA ASP A 25 2.68 16.32 -0.14
C ASP A 25 3.70 15.35 -0.77
N PHE A 26 4.97 15.43 -0.34
CA PHE A 26 6.08 14.61 -0.85
C PHE A 26 5.97 13.09 -0.57
N GLY A 27 4.85 12.60 -0.02
CA GLY A 27 4.61 11.17 0.25
C GLY A 27 3.38 10.58 -0.45
N ASN A 28 2.53 11.41 -1.05
CA ASN A 28 1.23 10.99 -1.55
C ASN A 28 1.28 10.65 -3.03
N SER A 29 1.03 9.38 -3.36
CA SER A 29 1.09 8.95 -4.75
C SER A 29 0.18 7.78 -5.05
N ILE A 30 -0.19 7.65 -6.31
CA ILE A 30 -0.81 6.45 -6.87
C ILE A 30 0.15 5.92 -7.93
N SER A 31 0.57 4.68 -7.77
CA SER A 31 1.49 4.01 -8.67
C SER A 31 0.87 2.73 -9.21
N LEU A 32 1.09 2.46 -10.49
CA LEU A 32 0.75 1.18 -11.10
C LEU A 32 2.03 0.39 -11.28
N LEU A 33 2.09 -0.76 -10.63
CA LEU A 33 3.24 -1.65 -10.61
C LEU A 33 2.88 -2.93 -11.36
N CYS A 34 3.86 -3.53 -12.03
CA CYS A 34 3.67 -4.78 -12.75
C CYS A 34 4.84 -5.72 -12.52
N THR A 35 4.56 -7.02 -12.47
CA THR A 35 5.59 -8.06 -12.54
C THR A 35 6.24 -8.09 -13.94
N ASN A 36 7.46 -8.61 -14.02
CA ASN A 36 8.20 -8.71 -15.28
C ASN A 36 7.41 -9.30 -16.46
N ASP A 37 6.52 -10.25 -16.20
CA ASP A 37 5.82 -11.00 -17.24
C ASP A 37 4.46 -10.40 -17.63
N ALA A 38 4.13 -9.16 -17.22
CA ALA A 38 2.80 -8.63 -17.53
C ALA A 38 1.69 -9.11 -16.57
N SER A 39 2.02 -10.12 -15.75
CA SER A 39 1.05 -11.14 -15.33
C SER A 39 0.15 -10.68 -14.19
N VAL A 40 0.65 -9.79 -13.35
CA VAL A 40 -0.08 -9.20 -12.24
C VAL A 40 0.18 -7.71 -12.24
N LEU A 41 -0.89 -6.92 -12.33
CA LEU A 41 -0.85 -5.50 -12.02
C LEU A 41 -1.15 -5.29 -10.54
N MET A 42 -0.44 -4.37 -9.93
CA MET A 42 -0.69 -3.91 -8.57
C MET A 42 -0.92 -2.42 -8.58
N LEU A 43 -2.08 -2.00 -8.11
CA LEU A 43 -2.35 -0.60 -7.82
C LEU A 43 -1.83 -0.30 -6.42
N GLN A 44 -0.85 0.60 -6.31
CA GLN A 44 -0.30 1.06 -5.05
C GLN A 44 -0.78 2.48 -4.77
N GLU A 45 -1.36 2.70 -3.60
CA GLU A 45 -1.62 4.03 -3.06
C GLU A 45 -0.73 4.26 -1.85
N THR A 46 -0.01 5.38 -1.85
CA THR A 46 0.70 5.89 -0.69
C THR A 46 0.03 7.16 -0.21
N CYS A 47 -0.19 7.23 1.10
CA CYS A 47 -0.68 8.41 1.78
C CYS A 47 0.18 8.67 3.01
N THR A 48 0.51 9.92 3.27
CA THR A 48 1.28 10.37 4.42
C THR A 48 0.69 11.71 4.81
N ASP A 49 0.28 11.81 6.06
CA ASP A 49 -0.14 13.05 6.70
C ASP A 49 0.70 13.30 7.96
N ASP A 50 0.32 14.31 8.74
CA ASP A 50 1.05 14.69 9.95
C ASP A 50 1.00 13.62 11.07
N PHE A 51 0.11 12.63 10.96
CA PHE A 51 -0.18 11.65 12.01
C PHE A 51 0.10 10.22 11.59
N GLU A 52 0.08 9.89 10.30
CA GLU A 52 0.28 8.53 9.83
C GLU A 52 0.88 8.46 8.42
N SER A 53 1.44 7.29 8.11
CA SER A 53 1.91 6.94 6.77
C SER A 53 1.37 5.56 6.40
N LEU A 54 0.65 5.51 5.29
CA LEU A 54 -0.06 4.36 4.79
C LEU A 54 0.47 3.96 3.41
N VAL A 55 0.58 2.65 3.21
CA VAL A 55 0.77 2.03 1.89
C VAL A 55 -0.30 0.98 1.71
N ILE A 56 -1.12 1.13 0.68
CA ILE A 56 -2.13 0.15 0.25
C ILE A 56 -1.75 -0.36 -1.13
N HIS A 57 -1.89 -1.66 -1.32
CA HIS A 57 -1.75 -2.38 -2.56
C HIS A 57 -3.06 -3.10 -2.89
N ALA A 58 -3.37 -3.21 -4.17
CA ALA A 58 -4.44 -4.07 -4.66
C ALA A 58 -3.96 -4.81 -5.90
N ALA A 59 -4.04 -6.14 -5.89
CA ALA A 59 -3.91 -6.91 -7.13
C ALA A 59 -5.05 -6.56 -8.07
N VAL A 60 -4.72 -6.32 -9.34
CA VAL A 60 -5.68 -6.04 -10.41
C VAL A 60 -5.31 -6.89 -11.63
N ASP A 61 -6.33 -7.39 -12.32
CA ASP A 61 -6.17 -8.04 -13.60
C ASP A 61 -5.89 -7.01 -14.72
N LEU A 62 -5.00 -7.36 -15.65
CA LEU A 62 -4.61 -6.50 -16.77
C LEU A 62 -5.82 -6.13 -17.64
N VAL A 63 -6.69 -7.10 -17.94
CA VAL A 63 -7.89 -6.88 -18.75
C VAL A 63 -8.87 -5.97 -18.01
N GLY A 64 -9.05 -6.22 -16.71
CA GLY A 64 -9.87 -5.37 -15.86
C GLY A 64 -9.39 -3.91 -15.83
N MET A 65 -8.09 -3.71 -15.66
CA MET A 65 -7.51 -2.38 -15.59
C MET A 65 -7.60 -1.63 -16.93
N ASP A 66 -7.44 -2.31 -18.07
CA ASP A 66 -7.60 -1.70 -19.41
C ASP A 66 -9.04 -1.17 -19.62
N VAL A 67 -10.05 -1.90 -19.14
CA VAL A 67 -11.45 -1.44 -19.15
C VAL A 67 -11.62 -0.19 -18.29
N VAL A 68 -11.03 -0.14 -17.09
CA VAL A 68 -11.12 1.04 -16.21
C VAL A 68 -10.38 2.24 -16.81
N MET A 69 -9.18 2.03 -17.37
CA MET A 69 -8.40 3.10 -18.00
C MET A 69 -9.07 3.65 -19.26
N SER A 70 -9.86 2.85 -19.97
CA SER A 70 -10.66 3.28 -21.13
C SER A 70 -12.01 3.94 -20.76
N GLY A 71 -12.29 4.11 -19.47
CA GLY A 71 -13.52 4.76 -18.97
C GLY A 71 -14.71 3.82 -18.78
N GLY A 72 -14.45 2.50 -18.73
CA GLY A 72 -15.45 1.48 -18.43
C GLY A 72 -15.78 1.36 -16.93
N ASP A 73 -16.63 0.38 -16.61
CA ASP A 73 -17.13 0.12 -15.25
C ASP A 73 -16.08 -0.59 -14.37
N SER A 74 -15.82 -0.07 -13.17
CA SER A 74 -14.87 -0.62 -12.20
C SER A 74 -15.50 -1.51 -11.13
N THR A 75 -16.83 -1.68 -11.14
CA THR A 75 -17.57 -2.36 -10.06
C THR A 75 -17.36 -3.87 -9.98
N PHE A 76 -16.78 -4.49 -11.01
CA PHE A 76 -16.65 -5.96 -11.13
C PHE A 76 -15.24 -6.50 -10.91
N LEU A 77 -14.26 -5.66 -10.58
CA LEU A 77 -12.88 -6.11 -10.37
C LEU A 77 -12.70 -6.62 -8.93
N PRO A 78 -12.33 -7.90 -8.72
CA PRO A 78 -12.02 -8.40 -7.39
C PRO A 78 -10.68 -7.79 -6.94
N PHE A 79 -10.74 -6.77 -6.09
CA PHE A 79 -9.55 -6.19 -5.49
C PHE A 79 -9.14 -7.00 -4.25
N LEU A 80 -7.99 -7.66 -4.33
CA LEU A 80 -7.34 -8.21 -3.14
C LEU A 80 -6.49 -7.10 -2.51
N GLN A 81 -7.15 -6.25 -1.75
CA GLN A 81 -6.48 -5.14 -1.07
C GLN A 81 -5.67 -5.65 0.13
N SER A 82 -4.43 -5.19 0.23
CA SER A 82 -3.55 -5.40 1.38
C SER A 82 -2.76 -4.13 1.65
N GLY A 83 -2.28 -3.93 2.88
CA GLY A 83 -1.54 -2.73 3.19
C GLY A 83 -1.21 -2.58 4.67
N PHE A 84 -0.56 -1.47 4.99
CA PHE A 84 -0.21 -1.14 6.35
C PHE A 84 -0.21 0.37 6.60
N THR A 85 -0.49 0.78 7.84
CA THR A 85 -0.26 2.15 8.33
C THR A 85 0.76 2.14 9.46
N ILE A 86 1.60 3.16 9.48
CA ILE A 86 2.58 3.46 10.52
C ILE A 86 2.14 4.77 11.19
N VAL A 87 1.84 4.71 12.47
CA VAL A 87 1.48 5.86 13.31
C VAL A 87 2.62 6.10 14.29
N PRO A 88 3.31 7.26 14.28
CA PRO A 88 4.33 7.57 15.26
C PRO A 88 3.67 7.73 16.64
N ASN A 89 4.34 7.20 17.67
CA ASN A 89 3.87 7.39 19.04
C ASN A 89 4.16 8.83 19.47
N LEU A 90 3.14 9.69 19.41
CA LEU A 90 3.20 11.10 19.78
C LEU A 90 3.05 11.36 21.29
N PHE A 91 3.08 10.33 22.15
CA PHE A 91 3.15 10.51 23.61
C PHE A 91 4.49 11.15 24.01
N ARG A 92 4.62 12.44 23.72
CA ARG A 92 5.58 13.34 24.34
C ARG A 92 5.00 13.66 25.70
N ASP A 93 5.61 13.04 26.71
CA ASP A 93 5.39 13.30 28.12
C ASP A 93 5.24 14.81 28.35
N SER A 94 4.00 15.26 28.52
CA SER A 94 3.65 16.68 28.58
C SER A 94 4.02 17.32 29.92
N ASP A 95 4.85 16.69 30.76
CA ASP A 95 5.02 17.14 32.14
C ASP A 95 6.44 17.09 32.71
N LYS A 96 7.51 16.84 31.95
CA LYS A 96 8.87 16.90 32.51
C LYS A 96 9.87 17.68 31.68
N LEU A 97 10.06 18.92 32.12
CA LEU A 97 11.29 19.69 32.01
C LEU A 97 12.48 18.87 32.54
N ASN A 98 13.06 18.00 31.72
CA ASN A 98 14.41 17.50 31.96
C ASN A 98 15.11 17.18 30.64
N TYR A 99 16.05 18.07 30.29
CA TYR A 99 17.09 17.84 29.30
C TYR A 99 17.95 16.64 29.76
N ASN A 100 17.58 15.40 29.40
CA ASN A 100 18.55 14.34 29.07
C ASN A 100 17.99 12.97 28.69
N GLU A 101 16.68 12.75 28.70
CA GLU A 101 16.16 11.45 28.27
C GLU A 101 15.67 11.56 26.82
N ARG A 102 16.50 11.05 25.89
CA ARG A 102 16.06 10.65 24.55
C ARG A 102 15.00 9.56 24.73
N GLY A 103 13.76 9.98 25.04
CA GLY A 103 12.61 9.11 25.10
C GLY A 103 12.53 8.34 23.79
N SER A 104 12.57 7.02 23.89
CA SER A 104 12.41 6.10 22.77
C SER A 104 11.02 6.30 22.19
N GLY A 105 10.90 7.18 21.20
CA GLY A 105 9.70 7.30 20.37
C GLY A 105 9.53 6.00 19.58
N GLY A 106 8.47 5.26 19.87
CA GLY A 106 8.06 4.09 19.10
C GLY A 106 7.08 4.46 17.99
N SER A 107 6.66 3.47 17.21
CA SER A 107 5.56 3.61 16.25
C SER A 107 4.62 2.41 16.37
N LEU A 108 3.34 2.63 16.08
CA LEU A 108 2.34 1.59 15.92
C LEU A 108 2.29 1.18 14.45
N LEU A 109 2.40 -0.12 14.16
CA LEU A 109 2.20 -0.69 12.83
C LEU A 109 0.86 -1.44 12.81
N THR A 110 -0.03 -1.03 11.92
CA THR A 110 -1.29 -1.74 11.66
C THR A 110 -1.24 -2.34 10.27
N ILE A 111 -1.58 -3.62 10.13
CA ILE A 111 -1.57 -4.35 8.86
C ILE A 111 -2.98 -4.85 8.56
N GLY A 112 -3.45 -4.67 7.33
CA GLY A 112 -4.73 -5.15 6.84
C GLY A 112 -4.57 -5.92 5.53
N PHE A 113 -5.35 -6.98 5.35
CA PHE A 113 -5.35 -7.77 4.12
C PHE A 113 -6.69 -8.46 3.91
N TYR A 114 -7.12 -8.54 2.65
CA TYR A 114 -8.31 -9.26 2.24
C TYR A 114 -7.97 -10.72 1.91
N ILE A 115 -8.71 -11.66 2.49
CA ILE A 115 -8.56 -13.11 2.23
C ILE A 115 -9.82 -13.60 1.52
N LEU A 116 -9.67 -14.18 0.33
CA LEU A 116 -10.76 -14.88 -0.34
C LEU A 116 -10.77 -16.35 0.11
N GLY A 117 -11.79 -16.74 0.87
CA GLY A 117 -12.03 -18.14 1.23
C GLY A 117 -13.01 -18.79 0.27
N GLU A 118 -12.58 -19.81 -0.48
CA GLU A 118 -13.53 -20.70 -1.14
C GLU A 118 -14.11 -21.68 -0.11
N TYR A 119 -15.39 -21.54 0.20
CA TYR A 119 -16.13 -22.56 0.94
C TYR A 119 -16.50 -23.71 -0.02
N ARG A 120 -15.71 -24.80 -0.01
CA ARG A 120 -16.10 -26.06 -0.63
C ARG A 120 -16.76 -26.95 0.43
N PRO A 121 -18.10 -27.08 0.46
CA PRO A 121 -18.74 -28.06 1.32
C PRO A 121 -18.34 -29.47 0.83
N SER A 122 -17.89 -30.30 1.76
CA SER A 122 -17.59 -31.72 1.56
C SER A 122 -18.86 -32.55 1.46
#